data_AF-E9D6E1-F1
#
_entry.id   AF-E9D6E1-F1
#
_cell.length_a   1.000
_cell.length_b   1.000
_cell.length_c   1.000
_cell.angle_alpha   90.00
_cell.angle_beta   90.00
_cell.angle_gamma   90.00
#
_symmetry.space_group_name_H-M   'P 1'
#
loop_
_entity.id
_entity.type
_entity.pdbx_description
1 polymer ?
#
loop_
_entity_poly.entity_id
_entity_poly.type
_entity_poly.pdbx_seq_one_letter_code
_entity_poly.pdbx_strand_id
1 'polypeptide(L)'
;MFDPTMLYRLLALFYLFVLTALGLRVTPGSPCEEKCGPVTTNTTGADVVCRDYEYSRKPEGVVFQDCVKCELRSTFEHRRSYQSDLKWGLYNLRYAFSSCIYAFPVSKQSLSTPCQVTCDSLMDAVKYQLLNPVPQEAYDFCGMDSFSDDFVTKCALCYSLTDDEKLIGNFIEAIREGCHSKVPSGHEFIIDPDRIFNTTLLPPSTESIAPPGTEPKGKKNLVLVIVLPIVGFLLLCLVSCFCCFFYIRRRRRKARQSSHAGHLHERWNDTSIMTPVGGGLRQIWGETSPQMHPAQAYHYNPASHNGYYGGEQDIKYPPEVYQMGPVSSPPDDTKKAEFVTPTVPTLSAPPPGRKSLSTDQ
;
A
#
# COMPACT_ATOMS: atom_id res chain seq x y z
N MET A 1 50.18 -43.44 34.06
CA MET A 1 50.64 -42.04 34.13
C MET A 1 49.81 -41.25 33.13
N PHE A 2 48.98 -40.30 33.58
CA PHE A 2 48.20 -39.48 32.65
C PHE A 2 49.12 -38.43 32.04
N ASP A 3 49.13 -38.31 30.72
CA ASP A 3 49.92 -37.30 30.01
C ASP A 3 49.23 -35.93 30.10
N PRO A 4 49.84 -34.92 30.75
CA PRO A 4 49.23 -33.60 30.89
C PRO A 4 49.03 -32.90 29.55
N THR A 5 49.81 -33.24 28.52
CA THR A 5 49.64 -32.67 27.17
C THR A 5 48.37 -33.16 26.50
N MET A 6 47.93 -34.40 26.77
CA MET A 6 46.64 -34.90 26.29
C MET A 6 45.48 -34.24 27.01
N LEU A 7 45.58 -33.98 28.32
CA LEU A 7 44.58 -33.22 29.06
C LEU A 7 44.46 -31.79 28.50
N TYR A 8 45.59 -31.10 28.26
CA TYR A 8 45.59 -29.77 27.66
C TYR A 8 45.02 -29.75 26.23
N ARG A 9 45.30 -30.77 25.41
CA ARG A 9 44.71 -30.89 24.05
C ARG A 9 43.21 -31.13 24.09
N LEU A 10 42.72 -31.98 25.00
CA LEU A 10 41.29 -32.22 25.18
C LEU A 10 40.59 -30.98 25.75
N LEU A 11 41.20 -30.26 26.69
CA LEU A 11 40.68 -28.98 27.20
C LEU A 11 40.67 -27.89 26.12
N ALA A 12 41.70 -27.81 25.27
CA ALA A 12 41.74 -26.85 24.16
C ALA A 12 40.70 -27.17 23.07
N LEU A 13 40.53 -28.45 22.73
CA LEU A 13 39.46 -28.90 21.82
C LEU A 13 38.08 -28.65 22.42
N PHE A 14 37.88 -28.89 23.72
CA PHE A 14 36.65 -28.58 24.42
C PHE A 14 36.39 -27.07 24.46
N TYR A 15 37.42 -26.23 24.67
CA TYR A 15 37.30 -24.77 24.63
C TYR A 15 36.97 -24.25 23.22
N LEU A 16 37.50 -24.89 22.17
CA LEU A 16 37.13 -24.64 20.78
C LEU A 16 35.69 -25.08 20.46
N PHE A 17 35.18 -26.11 21.13
CA PHE A 17 33.78 -26.58 21.02
C PHE A 17 32.81 -25.80 21.92
N VAL A 18 33.33 -25.09 22.93
CA VAL A 18 32.60 -24.23 23.88
C VAL A 18 32.71 -22.74 23.50
N LEU A 19 33.48 -22.40 22.45
CA LEU A 19 33.06 -21.32 21.57
C LEU A 19 31.70 -21.72 21.00
N THR A 20 30.64 -21.22 21.63
CA THR A 20 29.27 -21.35 21.14
C THR A 20 29.24 -20.89 19.69
N ALA A 21 28.86 -21.79 18.79
CA ALA A 21 28.74 -21.50 17.37
C ALA A 21 27.79 -20.31 17.19
N LEU A 22 28.37 -19.14 16.91
CA LEU A 22 27.63 -17.96 16.50
C LEU A 22 27.02 -18.28 15.15
N GLY A 23 25.70 -18.42 15.13
CA GLY A 23 24.98 -19.11 14.09
C GLY A 23 23.54 -18.65 14.05
N LEU A 24 23.18 -17.92 13.00
CA LEU A 24 21.80 -17.54 12.73
C LEU A 24 21.04 -18.72 12.14
N ARG A 25 19.76 -18.82 12.48
CA ARG A 25 18.85 -19.79 11.87
C ARG A 25 18.65 -19.43 10.39
N VAL A 26 18.89 -20.41 9.53
CA VAL A 26 18.90 -20.35 8.06
C VAL A 26 18.23 -21.61 7.48
N THR A 27 17.87 -21.66 6.20
CA THR A 27 17.24 -22.86 5.63
C THR A 27 18.29 -23.97 5.41
N PRO A 28 18.04 -25.22 5.86
CA PRO A 28 18.97 -26.32 5.61
C PRO A 28 19.22 -26.60 4.12
N GLY A 29 20.50 -26.59 3.74
CA GLY A 29 21.00 -26.70 2.37
C GLY A 29 21.05 -25.38 1.58
N SER A 30 20.88 -24.23 2.25
CA SER A 30 20.92 -22.90 1.62
C SER A 30 22.33 -22.50 1.18
N PRO A 31 22.50 -21.74 0.08
CA PRO A 31 23.77 -21.09 -0.26
C PRO A 31 24.24 -20.06 0.79
N CYS A 32 23.38 -19.64 1.72
CA CYS A 32 23.69 -18.69 2.79
C CYS A 32 24.18 -19.35 4.08
N GLU A 33 24.22 -20.69 4.19
CA GLU A 33 24.72 -21.38 5.39
C GLU A 33 26.11 -20.88 5.81
N GLU A 34 27.06 -20.76 4.89
CA GLU A 34 28.42 -20.25 5.17
C GLU A 34 28.42 -18.79 5.69
N LYS A 35 27.43 -17.98 5.29
CA LYS A 35 27.28 -16.58 5.74
C LYS A 35 26.60 -16.45 7.11
N CYS A 36 25.81 -17.44 7.50
CA CYS A 36 25.07 -17.45 8.74
C CYS A 36 25.83 -18.07 9.92
N GLY A 37 27.08 -18.50 9.71
CA GLY A 37 27.89 -19.19 10.72
C GLY A 37 27.71 -20.72 10.65
N PRO A 38 28.16 -21.48 11.66
CA PRO A 38 27.88 -22.91 11.70
C PRO A 38 26.36 -23.13 11.85
N VAL A 39 25.78 -24.00 11.04
CA VAL A 39 24.31 -24.17 10.93
C VAL A 39 23.68 -24.53 12.29
N THR A 40 22.99 -23.57 12.89
CA THR A 40 22.21 -23.75 14.12
C THR A 40 20.75 -24.04 13.81
N THR A 41 20.05 -24.61 14.79
CA THR A 41 18.58 -24.71 14.75
C THR A 41 17.88 -23.40 15.13
N ASN A 42 18.54 -22.51 15.86
CA ASN A 42 17.97 -21.30 16.45
C ASN A 42 19.01 -20.18 16.49
N THR A 43 18.63 -18.99 16.01
CA THR A 43 19.27 -17.71 16.34
C THR A 43 19.16 -17.49 17.85
N THR A 44 20.25 -17.06 18.47
CA THR A 44 20.36 -16.86 19.91
C THR A 44 20.61 -15.39 20.25
N GLY A 45 20.56 -15.05 21.54
CA GLY A 45 21.01 -13.74 22.00
C GLY A 45 22.51 -13.49 21.82
N ALA A 46 23.35 -14.49 21.53
CA ALA A 46 24.76 -14.25 21.23
C ALA A 46 24.94 -13.56 19.86
N ASP A 47 24.10 -13.93 18.90
CA ASP A 47 24.20 -13.55 17.48
C ASP A 47 23.69 -12.13 17.17
N VAL A 48 23.12 -11.45 18.16
CA VAL A 48 22.48 -10.13 18.02
C VAL A 48 23.34 -9.02 18.62
N VAL A 49 23.52 -7.94 17.88
CA VAL A 49 23.99 -6.64 18.38
C VAL A 49 22.85 -5.62 18.28
N CYS A 50 22.97 -4.43 18.90
CA CYS A 50 21.85 -3.47 18.92
C CYS A 50 22.22 -2.07 18.43
N ARG A 51 23.48 -1.67 18.48
CA ARG A 51 23.90 -0.34 18.01
C ARG A 51 24.36 -0.38 16.56
N ASP A 52 24.07 0.68 15.82
CA ASP A 52 24.33 0.79 14.38
C ASP A 52 25.79 0.49 14.02
N TYR A 53 26.75 0.99 14.81
CA TYR A 53 28.17 0.74 14.58
C TYR A 53 28.59 -0.72 14.85
N GLU A 54 27.85 -1.49 15.64
CA GLU A 54 28.23 -2.85 16.01
C GLU A 54 28.09 -3.81 14.83
N TYR A 55 27.09 -3.62 13.97
CA TYR A 55 26.88 -4.40 12.75
C TYR A 55 28.07 -4.37 11.78
N SER A 56 28.91 -3.34 11.84
CA SER A 56 30.11 -3.19 11.00
C SER A 56 31.44 -3.37 11.74
N ARG A 57 31.43 -3.60 13.07
CA ARG A 57 32.64 -3.61 13.92
C ARG A 57 32.75 -4.79 14.88
N LYS A 58 31.64 -5.45 15.22
CA LYS A 58 31.63 -6.64 16.08
C LYS A 58 31.50 -7.90 15.23
N PRO A 59 32.23 -9.00 15.52
CA PRO A 59 32.11 -10.25 14.76
C PRO A 59 30.67 -10.75 14.67
N GLU A 60 29.92 -10.68 15.77
CA GLU A 60 28.52 -11.10 15.85
C GLU A 60 27.64 -10.24 14.93
N GLY A 61 27.85 -8.92 14.94
CA GLY A 61 27.11 -7.97 14.12
C GLY A 61 27.41 -8.09 12.62
N VAL A 62 28.66 -8.39 12.26
CA VAL A 62 29.05 -8.62 10.86
C VAL A 62 28.47 -9.93 10.34
N VAL A 63 28.50 -11.02 11.13
CA VAL A 63 27.87 -12.29 10.76
C VAL A 63 26.35 -12.13 10.62
N PHE A 64 25.69 -11.42 11.54
CA PHE A 64 24.27 -11.09 11.43
C PHE A 64 23.97 -10.32 10.14
N GLN A 65 24.77 -9.28 9.84
CA GLN A 65 24.60 -8.46 8.65
C GLN A 65 24.80 -9.26 7.35
N ASP A 66 25.87 -10.03 7.23
CA ASP A 66 26.18 -10.83 6.03
C ASP A 66 25.15 -11.95 5.82
N CYS A 67 24.72 -12.62 6.90
CA CYS A 67 23.67 -13.64 6.87
C CYS A 67 22.36 -13.06 6.34
N VAL A 68 21.79 -12.06 7.02
CA VAL A 68 20.47 -11.51 6.66
C VAL A 68 20.48 -10.88 5.27
N LYS A 69 21.60 -10.24 4.86
CA LYS A 69 21.74 -9.74 3.48
C LYS A 69 21.77 -10.87 2.44
N CYS A 70 22.36 -12.02 2.76
CA CYS A 70 22.31 -13.20 1.90
C CYS A 70 20.88 -13.78 1.87
N GLU A 71 20.27 -13.98 3.03
CA GLU A 71 18.96 -14.62 3.17
C GLU A 71 17.85 -13.86 2.45
N LEU A 72 17.84 -12.53 2.56
CA LEU A 72 16.85 -11.68 1.89
C LEU A 72 17.07 -11.56 0.37
N ARG A 73 18.29 -11.83 -0.13
CA ARG A 73 18.62 -11.92 -1.57
C ARG A 73 18.40 -13.33 -2.14
N SER A 74 18.33 -14.34 -1.28
CA SER A 74 18.27 -15.74 -1.67
C SER A 74 16.85 -16.16 -2.07
N THR A 75 16.74 -16.70 -3.29
CA THR A 75 15.53 -17.36 -3.81
C THR A 75 15.38 -18.81 -3.34
N PHE A 76 16.20 -19.27 -2.39
CA PHE A 76 16.19 -20.67 -1.94
C PHE A 76 14.97 -21.01 -1.07
N GLU A 77 14.34 -22.16 -1.36
CA GLU A 77 13.22 -22.69 -0.61
C GLU A 77 13.29 -24.21 -0.42
N HIS A 78 13.00 -24.66 0.81
CA HIS A 78 12.91 -26.08 1.14
C HIS A 78 11.43 -26.50 1.24
N ARG A 79 10.81 -26.75 0.08
CA ARG A 79 9.35 -27.01 -0.06
C ARG A 79 8.78 -28.06 0.90
N ARG A 80 9.55 -29.09 1.29
CA ARG A 80 9.10 -30.16 2.21
C ARG A 80 8.91 -29.70 3.66
N SER A 81 9.59 -28.63 4.07
CA SER A 81 9.53 -28.06 5.44
C SER A 81 8.92 -26.66 5.46
N TYR A 82 8.47 -26.16 4.30
CA TYR A 82 7.88 -24.83 4.10
C TYR A 82 8.81 -23.65 4.49
N GLN A 83 10.10 -23.93 4.61
CA GLN A 83 11.16 -22.95 4.88
C GLN A 83 11.67 -22.31 3.60
N SER A 84 12.16 -21.09 3.70
CA SER A 84 12.86 -20.37 2.64
C SER A 84 13.65 -19.24 3.28
N ASP A 85 14.81 -18.89 2.71
CA ASP A 85 15.77 -18.00 3.37
C ASP A 85 15.15 -16.64 3.70
N LEU A 86 14.35 -16.08 2.79
CA LEU A 86 13.58 -14.86 3.02
C LEU A 86 12.74 -14.87 4.32
N LYS A 87 12.15 -16.02 4.69
CA LYS A 87 11.41 -16.15 5.96
C LYS A 87 12.35 -16.12 7.17
N TRP A 88 13.53 -16.72 7.05
CA TRP A 88 14.52 -16.74 8.12
C TRP A 88 15.22 -15.38 8.27
N GLY A 89 15.55 -14.68 7.18
CA GLY A 89 16.05 -13.30 7.21
C GLY A 89 15.07 -12.32 7.89
N LEU A 90 13.77 -12.39 7.55
CA LEU A 90 12.74 -11.57 8.21
C LEU A 90 12.52 -11.98 9.68
N TYR A 91 12.60 -13.27 10.00
CA TYR A 91 12.61 -13.76 11.39
C TYR A 91 13.84 -13.26 12.17
N ASN A 92 15.02 -13.25 11.56
CA ASN A 92 16.28 -12.81 12.16
C ASN A 92 16.24 -11.30 12.48
N LEU A 93 15.71 -10.47 11.58
CA LEU A 93 15.40 -9.06 11.85
C LEU A 93 14.41 -8.91 13.03
N ARG A 94 13.33 -9.69 13.05
CA ARG A 94 12.31 -9.66 14.14
C ARG A 94 12.89 -10.10 15.48
N TYR A 95 13.80 -11.08 15.48
CA TYR A 95 14.50 -11.57 16.65
C TYR A 95 15.46 -10.54 17.23
N ALA A 96 16.23 -9.85 16.38
CA ALA A 96 17.10 -8.75 16.80
C ALA A 96 16.29 -7.58 17.38
N PHE A 97 15.27 -7.12 16.66
CA PHE A 97 14.38 -6.04 17.10
C PHE A 97 13.76 -6.34 18.47
N SER A 98 13.22 -7.55 18.69
CA SER A 98 12.64 -7.96 19.97
C SER A 98 13.68 -8.05 21.10
N SER A 99 14.88 -8.55 20.80
CA SER A 99 15.97 -8.69 21.78
C SER A 99 16.50 -7.33 22.24
N CYS A 100 16.59 -6.37 21.31
CA CYS A 100 17.05 -5.01 21.60
C CYS A 100 16.01 -4.19 22.36
N ILE A 101 14.76 -4.11 21.87
CA ILE A 101 13.74 -3.23 22.46
C ILE A 101 13.12 -3.85 23.72
N TYR A 102 12.70 -5.12 23.66
CA TYR A 102 11.87 -5.75 24.70
C TYR A 102 12.66 -6.71 25.59
N ALA A 103 13.99 -6.73 25.49
CA ALA A 103 14.88 -7.63 26.22
C ALA A 103 14.50 -9.13 26.05
N PHE A 104 13.90 -9.50 24.91
CA PHE A 104 13.27 -10.81 24.71
C PHE A 104 13.64 -11.45 23.35
N PRO A 105 14.00 -12.75 23.32
CA PRO A 105 14.05 -13.68 24.44
C PRO A 105 15.32 -13.52 25.30
N VAL A 106 16.27 -12.68 24.90
CA VAL A 106 17.50 -12.39 25.65
C VAL A 106 17.63 -10.88 25.85
N SER A 107 18.01 -10.48 27.06
CA SER A 107 18.22 -9.08 27.40
C SER A 107 19.44 -8.50 26.70
N LYS A 108 19.21 -7.52 25.82
CA LYS A 108 20.21 -6.58 25.30
C LYS A 108 19.90 -5.18 25.82
N GLN A 109 20.93 -4.36 25.98
CA GLN A 109 20.73 -2.94 26.32
C GLN A 109 20.44 -2.13 25.05
N SER A 110 19.15 -1.86 24.80
CA SER A 110 18.77 -0.68 24.03
C SER A 110 18.92 0.59 24.90
N LEU A 111 19.29 1.70 24.25
CA LEU A 111 19.57 2.98 24.91
C LEU A 111 18.33 3.89 24.96
N SER A 112 17.48 3.87 23.94
CA SER A 112 16.33 4.75 23.80
C SER A 112 15.08 4.25 24.53
N THR A 113 15.00 4.54 25.83
CA THR A 113 13.76 4.29 26.61
C THR A 113 12.51 5.03 26.07
N PRO A 114 12.58 6.23 25.46
CA PRO A 114 11.39 6.85 24.85
C PRO A 114 10.88 6.08 23.62
N CYS A 115 11.78 5.51 22.81
CA CYS A 115 11.36 4.73 21.66
C CYS A 115 10.87 3.33 22.03
N GLN A 116 11.41 2.71 23.09
CA GLN A 116 10.83 1.49 23.67
C GLN A 116 9.34 1.68 24.02
N VAL A 117 8.99 2.77 24.70
CA VAL A 117 7.59 3.12 25.02
C VAL A 117 6.77 3.44 23.76
N THR A 118 7.37 4.08 22.76
CA THR A 118 6.71 4.38 21.47
C THR A 118 6.38 3.11 20.68
N CYS A 119 7.19 2.07 20.83
CA CYS A 119 7.04 0.80 20.13
C CYS A 119 6.16 -0.21 20.89
N ASP A 120 5.89 -0.03 22.19
CA ASP A 120 5.30 -1.02 23.11
C ASP A 120 4.06 -1.75 22.56
N SER A 121 3.18 -1.06 21.83
CA SER A 121 2.01 -1.67 21.17
C SER A 121 2.35 -2.81 20.19
N LEU A 122 3.56 -2.85 19.63
CA LEU A 122 4.05 -3.89 18.73
C LEU A 122 4.50 -5.17 19.47
N MET A 123 4.66 -5.11 20.80
CA MET A 123 5.35 -6.12 21.58
C MET A 123 4.79 -7.54 21.39
N ASP A 124 3.46 -7.72 21.42
CA ASP A 124 2.86 -9.05 21.36
C ASP A 124 3.05 -9.72 19.99
N ALA A 125 2.81 -9.00 18.90
CA ALA A 125 3.10 -9.50 17.55
C ALA A 125 4.59 -9.76 17.33
N VAL A 126 5.46 -8.85 17.76
CA VAL A 126 6.90 -9.02 17.62
C VAL A 126 7.42 -10.23 18.40
N LYS A 127 6.81 -10.57 19.55
CA LYS A 127 7.14 -11.76 20.36
C LYS A 127 6.44 -13.05 19.89
N TYR A 128 5.38 -12.96 19.09
CA TYR A 128 4.57 -14.09 18.64
C TYR A 128 5.41 -15.22 18.02
N GLN A 129 5.32 -16.43 18.60
CA GLN A 129 6.12 -17.63 18.24
C GLN A 129 7.64 -17.43 18.14
N LEU A 130 8.23 -16.35 18.67
CA LEU A 130 9.64 -16.01 18.41
C LEU A 130 10.64 -17.05 18.95
N LEU A 131 10.26 -17.79 19.99
CA LEU A 131 11.05 -18.90 20.56
C LEU A 131 10.84 -20.25 19.86
N ASN A 132 9.73 -20.44 19.15
CA ASN A 132 9.34 -21.70 18.53
C ASN A 132 8.70 -21.43 17.14
N PRO A 133 9.46 -20.89 16.17
CA PRO A 133 8.89 -20.40 14.92
C PRO A 133 8.47 -21.55 13.99
N VAL A 134 7.18 -21.59 13.64
CA VAL A 134 6.63 -22.52 12.64
C VAL A 134 6.77 -21.90 11.23
N PRO A 135 7.47 -22.54 10.27
CA PRO A 135 7.73 -21.95 8.95
C PRO A 135 6.49 -21.68 8.09
N GLN A 136 5.37 -22.34 8.41
CA GLN A 136 4.07 -22.16 7.74
C GLN A 136 3.36 -20.90 8.24
N GLU A 137 3.50 -20.59 9.53
CA GLU A 137 2.83 -19.50 10.27
C GLU A 137 3.75 -18.25 10.40
N ALA A 138 4.79 -18.18 9.55
CA ALA A 138 5.88 -17.21 9.64
C ALA A 138 5.44 -15.73 9.47
N TYR A 139 4.20 -15.49 9.03
CA TYR A 139 3.61 -14.16 8.85
C TYR A 139 2.32 -13.98 9.67
N ASP A 140 1.96 -14.90 10.57
CA ASP A 140 0.66 -14.86 11.25
C ASP A 140 0.56 -13.69 12.24
N PHE A 141 1.69 -13.26 12.80
CA PHE A 141 1.78 -12.06 13.63
C PHE A 141 1.39 -10.77 12.88
N CYS A 142 1.50 -10.75 11.55
CA CYS A 142 1.10 -9.63 10.70
C CYS A 142 -0.42 -9.40 10.69
N GLY A 143 -1.22 -10.36 11.18
CA GLY A 143 -2.67 -10.25 11.31
C GLY A 143 -3.16 -9.84 12.69
N MET A 144 -2.25 -9.54 13.64
CA MET A 144 -2.61 -9.11 15.00
C MET A 144 -2.79 -7.59 15.07
N ASP A 145 -3.78 -7.11 15.82
CA ASP A 145 -4.05 -5.66 15.99
C ASP A 145 -2.84 -4.88 16.54
N SER A 146 -1.99 -5.55 17.31
CA SER A 146 -0.69 -5.04 17.79
C SER A 146 0.30 -4.69 16.67
N PHE A 147 0.13 -5.21 15.45
CA PHE A 147 1.03 -4.97 14.31
C PHE A 147 0.44 -4.00 13.26
N SER A 148 -0.23 -2.94 13.71
CA SER A 148 -0.72 -1.91 12.77
C SER A 148 0.41 -1.08 12.15
N ASP A 149 0.27 -0.72 10.88
CA ASP A 149 1.18 0.20 10.16
C ASP A 149 1.39 1.52 10.92
N ASP A 150 0.37 1.95 11.65
CA ASP A 150 0.35 3.16 12.48
C ASP A 150 1.31 3.05 13.68
N PHE A 151 1.37 1.89 14.34
CA PHE A 151 2.34 1.62 15.41
C PHE A 151 3.76 1.43 14.86
N VAL A 152 3.89 0.70 13.74
CA VAL A 152 5.18 0.49 13.06
C VAL A 152 5.78 1.83 12.66
N THR A 153 5.03 2.71 11.98
CA THR A 153 5.51 4.01 11.50
C THR A 153 5.99 4.91 12.65
N LYS A 154 5.25 4.94 13.77
CA LYS A 154 5.64 5.73 14.96
C LYS A 154 6.91 5.19 15.60
N CYS A 155 7.02 3.87 15.71
CA CYS A 155 8.19 3.18 16.24
C CYS A 155 9.45 3.42 15.37
N ALA A 156 9.35 3.19 14.06
CA ALA A 156 10.44 3.37 13.12
C ALA A 156 10.93 4.82 13.05
N LEU A 157 10.00 5.77 13.00
CA LEU A 157 10.32 7.20 13.04
C LEU A 157 11.06 7.56 14.34
N CYS A 158 10.63 7.06 15.50
CA CYS A 158 11.33 7.32 16.76
C CYS A 158 12.78 6.81 16.71
N TYR A 159 12.99 5.55 16.29
CA TYR A 159 14.34 4.99 16.23
C TYR A 159 15.25 5.71 15.21
N SER A 160 14.71 6.22 14.10
CA SER A 160 15.48 7.03 13.14
C SER A 160 16.05 8.35 13.71
N LEU A 161 15.47 8.83 14.82
CA LEU A 161 15.88 10.05 15.53
C LEU A 161 16.84 9.77 16.69
N THR A 162 17.14 8.51 17.00
CA THR A 162 18.23 8.14 17.94
C THR A 162 19.59 8.35 17.26
N ASP A 163 20.69 8.46 18.02
CA ASP A 163 22.03 8.61 17.40
C ASP A 163 22.64 7.26 16.96
N ASP A 164 22.43 6.21 17.75
CA ASP A 164 23.15 4.93 17.71
C ASP A 164 22.26 3.70 17.43
N GLU A 165 20.94 3.84 17.24
CA GLU A 165 19.98 2.71 17.13
C GLU A 165 19.04 2.83 15.89
N LYS A 166 19.44 3.56 14.84
CA LYS A 166 18.60 3.85 13.67
C LYS A 166 18.24 2.59 12.87
N LEU A 167 19.13 1.59 12.84
CA LEU A 167 18.88 0.33 12.14
C LEU A 167 17.66 -0.42 12.71
N ILE A 168 17.36 -0.26 14.01
CA ILE A 168 16.19 -0.84 14.65
C ILE A 168 14.88 -0.33 14.00
N GLY A 169 14.85 0.92 13.55
CA GLY A 169 13.73 1.45 12.76
C GLY A 169 13.60 0.77 11.40
N ASN A 170 14.70 0.60 10.68
CA ASN A 170 14.69 -0.08 9.38
C ASN A 170 14.34 -1.57 9.48
N PHE A 171 14.62 -2.22 10.60
CA PHE A 171 14.26 -3.61 10.82
C PHE A 171 12.73 -3.77 10.87
N ILE A 172 12.00 -2.87 11.57
CA ILE A 172 10.55 -2.97 11.64
C ILE A 172 9.85 -2.54 10.34
N GLU A 173 10.41 -1.57 9.59
CA GLU A 173 9.94 -1.25 8.24
C GLU A 173 10.09 -2.45 7.29
N ALA A 174 11.22 -3.16 7.35
CA ALA A 174 11.44 -4.38 6.56
C ALA A 174 10.49 -5.53 6.96
N ILE A 175 10.20 -5.69 8.26
CA ILE A 175 9.22 -6.67 8.73
C ILE A 175 7.81 -6.32 8.24
N ARG A 176 7.41 -5.04 8.25
CA ARG A 176 6.12 -4.59 7.69
C ARG A 176 6.02 -4.81 6.19
N GLU A 177 7.06 -4.51 5.42
CA GLU A 177 7.09 -4.83 3.98
C GLU A 177 6.97 -6.34 3.74
N GLY A 178 7.60 -7.19 4.55
CA GLY A 178 7.39 -8.64 4.55
C GLY A 178 5.93 -9.04 4.82
N CYS A 179 5.28 -8.39 5.78
CA CYS A 179 3.86 -8.57 6.09
C CYS A 179 2.90 -8.11 4.98
N HIS A 180 3.20 -6.99 4.32
CA HIS A 180 2.40 -6.41 3.23
C HIS A 180 2.49 -7.24 1.95
N SER A 181 3.72 -7.56 1.54
CA SER A 181 3.99 -8.30 0.32
C SER A 181 3.73 -9.80 0.43
N LYS A 182 3.74 -10.35 1.66
CA LYS A 182 3.58 -11.79 1.98
C LYS A 182 4.41 -12.69 1.06
N VAL A 183 5.66 -12.29 0.81
CA VAL A 183 6.45 -12.80 -0.33
C VAL A 183 6.43 -14.34 -0.37
N PRO A 184 5.95 -14.94 -1.47
CA PRO A 184 5.97 -16.39 -1.61
C PRO A 184 7.41 -16.90 -1.69
N SER A 185 7.68 -17.99 -0.98
CA SER A 185 8.95 -18.73 -1.04
C SER A 185 9.41 -18.93 -2.49
N GLY A 186 10.72 -18.79 -2.73
CA GLY A 186 11.31 -18.81 -4.08
C GLY A 186 11.64 -17.45 -4.70
N HIS A 187 11.47 -16.33 -3.98
CA HIS A 187 11.71 -14.97 -4.48
C HIS A 187 12.64 -14.16 -3.57
N GLU A 188 13.33 -13.18 -4.13
CA GLU A 188 14.12 -12.16 -3.43
C GLU A 188 13.22 -11.12 -2.75
N PHE A 189 13.72 -10.47 -1.69
CA PHE A 189 13.01 -9.42 -0.98
C PHE A 189 12.91 -8.11 -1.79
N ILE A 190 11.80 -7.40 -1.63
CA ILE A 190 11.52 -6.16 -2.40
C ILE A 190 12.46 -5.01 -1.98
N ILE A 191 12.84 -4.94 -0.70
CA ILE A 191 13.83 -3.97 -0.24
C ILE A 191 15.24 -4.56 -0.39
N ASP A 192 16.09 -3.87 -1.14
CA ASP A 192 17.53 -4.10 -1.17
C ASP A 192 18.12 -4.14 0.27
N PRO A 193 18.67 -5.28 0.74
CA PRO A 193 19.14 -5.41 2.12
C PRO A 193 20.28 -4.48 2.52
N ASP A 194 21.04 -3.92 1.58
CA ASP A 194 22.04 -2.89 1.89
C ASP A 194 21.39 -1.56 2.34
N ARG A 195 20.09 -1.34 2.07
CA ARG A 195 19.30 -0.23 2.61
C ARG A 195 18.75 -0.50 4.01
N ILE A 196 18.48 -1.76 4.35
CA ILE A 196 18.00 -2.14 5.70
C ILE A 196 19.09 -1.83 6.73
N PHE A 197 20.34 -2.17 6.41
CA PHE A 197 21.51 -1.87 7.25
C PHE A 197 22.16 -0.50 6.95
N ASN A 198 21.37 0.48 6.49
CA ASN A 198 21.79 1.87 6.33
C ASN A 198 21.16 2.73 7.44
N THR A 199 21.83 3.77 7.93
CA THR A 199 21.28 4.68 8.96
C THR A 199 20.20 5.65 8.43
N THR A 200 19.91 5.60 7.12
CA THR A 200 18.79 6.30 6.48
C THR A 200 17.49 5.51 6.66
N LEU A 201 16.45 6.15 7.22
CA LEU A 201 15.14 5.52 7.40
C LEU A 201 14.54 5.05 6.05
N LEU A 202 14.07 3.80 6.00
CA LEU A 202 13.22 3.28 4.94
C LEU A 202 11.87 4.00 4.96
N PRO A 203 11.33 4.46 3.83
CA PRO A 203 10.07 5.20 3.84
C PRO A 203 8.89 4.30 4.25
N PRO A 204 7.84 4.86 4.88
CA PRO A 204 6.61 4.13 5.15
C PRO A 204 6.02 3.57 3.85
N SER A 205 5.40 2.39 3.94
CA SER A 205 5.03 1.49 2.83
C SER A 205 3.89 1.99 1.93
N THR A 206 4.07 3.16 1.30
CA THR A 206 3.12 3.77 0.35
C THR A 206 3.71 4.05 -1.02
N GLU A 207 5.04 3.98 -1.20
CA GLU A 207 5.69 3.99 -2.51
C GLU A 207 6.53 2.74 -2.72
N SER A 208 6.23 1.99 -3.79
CA SER A 208 6.98 0.79 -4.18
C SER A 208 8.39 1.18 -4.65
N ILE A 209 9.38 0.95 -3.79
CA ILE A 209 10.78 1.26 -4.06
C ILE A 209 11.34 0.20 -5.03
N ALA A 210 11.47 0.54 -6.30
CA ALA A 210 12.23 -0.29 -7.24
C ALA A 210 13.73 -0.30 -6.85
N PRO A 211 14.43 -1.44 -6.98
CA PRO A 211 15.84 -1.55 -6.58
C PRO A 211 16.77 -0.67 -7.45
N PRO A 212 17.90 -0.21 -6.89
CA PRO A 212 18.80 0.73 -7.56
C PRO A 212 19.68 0.03 -8.61
N GLY A 213 19.18 -0.15 -9.83
CA GLY A 213 20.00 -0.79 -10.88
C GLY A 213 19.45 -0.82 -12.31
N THR A 214 18.26 -0.30 -12.61
CA THR A 214 17.68 -0.38 -13.97
C THR A 214 17.17 0.97 -14.46
N GLU A 215 17.66 1.42 -15.62
CA GLU A 215 17.15 2.62 -16.29
C GLU A 215 15.64 2.54 -16.56
N PRO A 216 14.88 3.65 -16.51
CA PRO A 216 13.41 3.66 -16.62
C PRO A 216 12.88 3.44 -18.06
N LYS A 217 13.35 2.38 -18.73
CA LYS A 217 13.08 2.04 -20.14
C LYS A 217 11.88 1.08 -20.30
N GLY A 218 10.75 1.37 -19.64
CA GLY A 218 9.61 0.44 -19.57
C GLY A 218 8.19 1.03 -19.70
N LYS A 219 7.85 2.10 -18.95
CA LYS A 219 6.45 2.57 -18.78
C LYS A 219 5.73 3.09 -20.05
N LYS A 220 6.39 3.09 -21.21
CA LYS A 220 5.84 3.56 -22.49
C LYS A 220 4.85 2.57 -23.14
N ASN A 221 5.01 1.27 -22.90
CA ASN A 221 4.33 0.25 -23.71
C ASN A 221 2.94 -0.16 -23.19
N LEU A 222 2.61 0.09 -21.92
CA LEU A 222 1.29 -0.29 -21.37
C LEU A 222 0.26 0.85 -21.50
N VAL A 223 0.68 2.10 -21.25
CA VAL A 223 -0.17 3.29 -21.50
C VAL A 223 -0.52 3.39 -22.99
N LEU A 224 0.44 3.16 -23.89
CA LEU A 224 0.18 3.19 -25.33
C LEU A 224 -0.81 2.08 -25.77
N VAL A 225 -0.71 0.88 -25.19
CA VAL A 225 -1.63 -0.24 -25.49
C VAL A 225 -3.06 0.01 -25.03
N ILE A 226 -3.28 0.84 -23.99
CA ILE A 226 -4.64 1.24 -23.57
C ILE A 226 -5.17 2.43 -24.39
N VAL A 227 -4.33 3.42 -24.69
CA VAL A 227 -4.75 4.65 -25.40
C VAL A 227 -4.95 4.44 -26.91
N LEU A 228 -4.09 3.65 -27.56
CA LEU A 228 -4.14 3.39 -29.01
C LEU A 228 -5.49 2.81 -29.50
N PRO A 229 -6.09 1.76 -28.88
CA PRO A 229 -7.38 1.24 -29.32
C PRO A 229 -8.52 2.23 -29.11
N ILE A 230 -8.49 3.08 -28.08
CA ILE A 230 -9.53 4.08 -27.82
C ILE A 230 -9.51 5.15 -28.94
N VAL A 231 -8.34 5.70 -29.25
CA VAL A 231 -8.18 6.70 -30.33
C VAL A 231 -8.49 6.08 -31.70
N GLY A 232 -8.04 4.84 -31.95
CA GLY A 232 -8.33 4.10 -33.18
C GLY A 232 -9.83 3.84 -33.37
N PHE A 233 -10.54 3.42 -32.32
CA PHE A 233 -11.99 3.20 -32.34
C PHE A 233 -12.76 4.49 -32.63
N LEU A 234 -12.41 5.61 -31.97
CA LEU A 234 -13.02 6.91 -32.21
C LEU A 234 -12.85 7.38 -33.67
N LEU A 235 -11.66 7.22 -34.26
CA LEU A 235 -11.42 7.53 -35.68
C LEU A 235 -12.24 6.63 -36.61
N LEU A 236 -12.32 5.32 -36.33
CA LEU A 236 -13.10 4.37 -37.12
C LEU A 236 -14.60 4.71 -37.08
N CYS A 237 -15.14 5.06 -35.90
CA CYS A 237 -16.51 5.55 -35.74
C CYS A 237 -16.77 6.82 -36.57
N LEU A 238 -15.88 7.82 -36.53
CA LEU A 238 -16.03 9.06 -37.30
C LEU A 238 -16.02 8.80 -38.82
N VAL A 239 -15.08 7.98 -39.31
CA VAL A 239 -15.03 7.59 -40.73
C VAL A 239 -16.28 6.81 -41.14
N SER A 240 -16.72 5.85 -40.31
CA SER A 240 -17.95 5.08 -40.54
C SER A 240 -19.18 5.99 -40.65
N CYS A 241 -19.38 6.90 -39.71
CA CYS A 241 -20.46 7.90 -39.74
C CYS A 241 -20.42 8.76 -41.01
N PHE A 242 -19.24 9.21 -41.43
CA PHE A 242 -19.06 10.00 -42.66
C PHE A 242 -19.38 9.17 -43.92
N CYS A 243 -18.88 7.94 -44.01
CA CYS A 243 -19.20 7.01 -45.09
C CYS A 243 -20.71 6.71 -45.16
N CYS A 244 -21.36 6.42 -44.03
CA CYS A 244 -22.81 6.23 -43.95
C CYS A 244 -23.58 7.48 -44.41
N PHE A 245 -23.19 8.68 -43.96
CA PHE A 245 -23.82 9.95 -44.38
C PHE A 245 -23.69 10.19 -45.89
N PHE A 246 -22.51 9.96 -46.46
CA PHE A 246 -22.30 10.08 -47.91
C PHE A 246 -23.03 8.99 -48.70
N TYR A 247 -23.09 7.75 -48.20
CA TYR A 247 -23.86 6.67 -48.84
C TYR A 247 -25.36 6.96 -48.81
N ILE A 248 -25.90 7.46 -47.69
CA ILE A 248 -27.30 7.88 -47.56
C ILE A 248 -27.59 9.10 -48.46
N ARG A 249 -26.71 10.11 -48.53
CA ARG A 249 -26.85 11.23 -49.48
C ARG A 249 -26.79 10.75 -50.94
N ARG A 250 -25.91 9.80 -51.28
CA ARG A 250 -25.79 9.24 -52.65
C ARG A 250 -27.01 8.37 -53.00
N ARG A 251 -27.54 7.58 -52.06
CA ARG A 251 -28.80 6.82 -52.21
C ARG A 251 -29.99 7.75 -52.37
N ARG A 252 -30.11 8.82 -51.56
CA ARG A 252 -31.16 9.83 -51.69
C ARG A 252 -31.07 10.62 -53.01
N ARG A 253 -29.86 10.91 -53.52
CA ARG A 253 -29.66 11.49 -54.86
C ARG A 253 -30.11 10.53 -55.97
N LYS A 254 -29.67 9.26 -55.94
CA LYS A 254 -30.13 8.23 -56.89
C LYS A 254 -31.65 8.02 -56.86
N ALA A 255 -32.25 7.97 -55.68
CA ALA A 255 -33.70 7.83 -55.53
C ALA A 255 -34.48 8.98 -56.20
N ARG A 256 -34.02 10.23 -56.03
CA ARG A 256 -34.59 11.39 -56.71
C ARG A 256 -34.43 11.32 -58.23
N GLN A 257 -33.32 10.76 -58.74
CA GLN A 257 -33.12 10.54 -60.18
C GLN A 257 -34.10 9.50 -60.74
N SER A 258 -34.34 8.38 -60.04
CA SER A 258 -35.38 7.41 -60.44
C SER A 258 -36.80 7.99 -60.41
N SER A 259 -37.12 8.88 -59.46
CA SER A 259 -38.43 9.55 -59.41
C SER A 259 -38.69 10.48 -60.61
N HIS A 260 -37.66 11.10 -61.17
CA HIS A 260 -37.81 11.94 -62.37
C HIS A 260 -37.79 11.15 -63.70
N ALA A 261 -37.16 9.97 -63.72
CA ALA A 261 -37.08 9.15 -64.93
C ALA A 261 -38.44 8.53 -65.33
N GLY A 262 -39.28 8.14 -64.36
CA GLY A 262 -40.60 7.55 -64.65
C GLY A 262 -41.57 8.54 -65.30
N HIS A 263 -41.72 9.74 -64.72
CA HIS A 263 -42.72 10.73 -65.16
C HIS A 263 -42.50 11.26 -66.59
N LEU A 264 -41.30 11.11 -67.16
CA LEU A 264 -41.02 11.55 -68.54
C LEU A 264 -41.29 10.48 -69.60
N HIS A 265 -41.40 9.20 -69.23
CA HIS A 265 -41.74 8.12 -70.17
C HIS A 265 -43.25 7.84 -70.24
N GLU A 266 -43.98 7.98 -69.13
CA GLU A 266 -45.44 7.82 -69.10
C GLU A 266 -46.17 8.80 -70.06
N ARG A 267 -45.64 10.02 -70.24
CA ARG A 267 -46.29 11.09 -71.01
C ARG A 267 -45.89 11.18 -72.49
N TRP A 268 -45.17 10.20 -73.05
CA TRP A 268 -44.79 10.23 -74.48
C TRP A 268 -45.79 9.52 -75.40
N ASN A 269 -46.78 8.80 -74.85
CA ASN A 269 -47.79 8.08 -75.63
C ASN A 269 -49.14 8.82 -75.75
N ASP A 270 -49.33 9.93 -75.00
CA ASP A 270 -50.54 10.76 -75.07
C ASP A 270 -50.47 11.76 -76.23
N THR A 271 -51.00 11.38 -77.40
CA THR A 271 -51.05 12.23 -78.60
C THR A 271 -52.20 13.24 -78.61
N SER A 272 -52.90 13.44 -77.49
CA SER A 272 -53.99 14.40 -77.29
C SER A 272 -53.49 15.85 -77.09
N ILE A 273 -52.72 16.35 -78.07
CA ILE A 273 -52.29 17.76 -78.09
C ILE A 273 -53.49 18.66 -78.37
N MET A 274 -53.79 19.55 -77.42
CA MET A 274 -54.44 20.84 -77.71
C MET A 274 -53.59 21.96 -77.11
N THR A 275 -53.13 22.89 -77.96
CA THR A 275 -52.47 24.13 -77.58
C THR A 275 -53.35 25.32 -77.98
N PRO A 276 -53.48 26.31 -77.08
CA PRO A 276 -53.16 27.71 -77.40
C PRO A 276 -51.81 28.09 -76.73
N VAL A 277 -50.95 28.98 -77.23
CA VAL A 277 -51.13 30.35 -77.77
C VAL A 277 -51.70 31.30 -76.70
N GLY A 278 -51.04 32.39 -76.28
CA GLY A 278 -49.67 32.85 -76.58
C GLY A 278 -49.48 34.36 -76.26
N GLY A 279 -48.22 34.83 -76.20
CA GLY A 279 -47.87 36.27 -76.13
C GLY A 279 -47.74 36.90 -74.74
N GLY A 280 -46.96 38.00 -74.64
CA GLY A 280 -46.67 38.75 -73.39
C GLY A 280 -45.29 38.43 -72.78
N LEU A 281 -44.13 38.93 -73.24
CA LEU A 281 -43.68 40.28 -73.61
C LEU A 281 -43.15 41.11 -72.40
N ARG A 282 -42.02 41.81 -72.61
CA ARG A 282 -41.18 42.58 -71.62
C ARG A 282 -40.42 41.73 -70.60
N GLN A 283 -39.08 41.80 -70.49
CA GLN A 283 -38.17 42.92 -70.12
C GLN A 283 -38.17 43.23 -68.61
N ILE A 284 -37.12 43.73 -67.96
CA ILE A 284 -35.64 43.78 -68.06
C ILE A 284 -35.23 44.74 -66.92
N TRP A 285 -34.09 44.52 -66.25
CA TRP A 285 -33.37 45.45 -65.33
C TRP A 285 -34.12 46.22 -64.21
N GLY A 286 -33.57 46.14 -62.98
CA GLY A 286 -33.19 47.35 -62.23
C GLY A 286 -34.00 47.75 -60.98
N GLU A 287 -33.29 47.78 -59.85
CA GLU A 287 -33.39 48.72 -58.71
C GLU A 287 -34.68 48.98 -57.88
N THR A 288 -34.41 49.35 -56.62
CA THR A 288 -35.23 50.05 -55.61
C THR A 288 -36.52 49.42 -55.04
N SER A 289 -36.79 49.79 -53.78
CA SER A 289 -37.99 49.46 -52.98
C SER A 289 -38.95 50.66 -52.93
N PRO A 290 -40.18 50.50 -52.38
CA PRO A 290 -40.35 50.90 -50.98
C PRO A 290 -41.37 50.09 -50.13
N GLN A 291 -41.30 50.41 -48.83
CA GLN A 291 -42.13 50.04 -47.68
C GLN A 291 -43.68 50.08 -47.85
N MET A 292 -44.39 49.25 -47.06
CA MET A 292 -45.66 49.66 -46.43
C MET A 292 -45.97 48.90 -45.11
N HIS A 293 -46.43 49.65 -44.10
CA HIS A 293 -46.79 49.29 -42.71
C HIS A 293 -47.95 50.23 -42.26
N PRO A 294 -48.58 50.15 -41.06
CA PRO A 294 -48.34 49.30 -39.86
C PRO A 294 -49.37 48.13 -39.81
N ALA A 295 -50.15 47.72 -38.80
CA ALA A 295 -50.44 48.06 -37.39
C ALA A 295 -51.20 46.84 -36.75
N GLN A 296 -51.59 46.67 -35.48
CA GLN A 296 -51.25 47.10 -34.09
C GLN A 296 -52.18 46.23 -33.18
N ALA A 297 -51.98 45.94 -31.88
CA ALA A 297 -50.91 46.07 -30.87
C ALA A 297 -51.06 44.81 -29.94
N TYR A 298 -50.58 44.62 -28.70
CA TYR A 298 -50.00 45.39 -27.59
C TYR A 298 -48.93 44.49 -26.89
N HIS A 299 -47.80 45.00 -26.39
CA HIS A 299 -47.48 45.42 -25.00
C HIS A 299 -47.83 44.42 -23.87
N TYR A 300 -46.98 44.21 -22.85
CA TYR A 300 -45.86 45.03 -22.32
C TYR A 300 -44.62 44.18 -21.87
N ASN A 301 -43.57 44.83 -21.33
CA ASN A 301 -42.23 44.30 -20.98
C ASN A 301 -41.93 44.57 -19.47
N PRO A 302 -40.71 44.56 -18.88
CA PRO A 302 -39.46 43.79 -19.12
C PRO A 302 -38.94 43.05 -17.84
N ALA A 303 -37.80 42.34 -17.90
CA ALA A 303 -36.69 42.33 -16.90
C ALA A 303 -35.65 41.21 -17.17
N SER A 304 -34.56 41.19 -16.40
CA SER A 304 -33.37 40.34 -16.58
C SER A 304 -33.08 39.39 -15.39
N HIS A 305 -32.04 38.55 -15.56
CA HIS A 305 -31.22 37.81 -14.57
C HIS A 305 -31.26 36.27 -14.53
N ASN A 306 -30.10 35.75 -14.08
CA ASN A 306 -29.75 34.35 -13.83
C ASN A 306 -30.71 33.67 -12.83
N GLY A 307 -30.90 32.36 -12.95
CA GLY A 307 -31.66 31.56 -11.98
C GLY A 307 -31.20 30.10 -11.92
N TYR A 308 -31.13 29.57 -10.70
CA TYR A 308 -30.79 28.17 -10.37
C TYR A 308 -31.95 27.18 -10.66
N TYR A 309 -31.60 25.90 -10.74
CA TYR A 309 -32.40 24.67 -10.56
C TYR A 309 -33.91 24.74 -10.24
N GLY A 310 -34.68 23.88 -10.92
CA GLY A 310 -36.00 23.38 -10.52
C GLY A 310 -36.42 22.19 -11.41
N GLY A 311 -37.01 21.12 -10.84
CA GLY A 311 -37.27 19.86 -11.58
C GLY A 311 -37.74 18.68 -10.71
N GLU A 312 -38.84 18.90 -9.98
CA GLU A 312 -39.41 18.07 -8.91
C GLU A 312 -40.00 16.71 -9.35
N GLN A 313 -39.84 15.65 -8.52
CA GLN A 313 -40.75 14.49 -8.44
C GLN A 313 -40.75 13.88 -7.01
N ASP A 314 -41.94 13.56 -6.49
CA ASP A 314 -42.15 13.06 -5.12
C ASP A 314 -41.90 11.56 -4.92
N ILE A 315 -41.23 11.19 -3.81
CA ILE A 315 -41.52 9.96 -3.05
C ILE A 315 -41.49 10.31 -1.55
N LYS A 316 -42.51 9.87 -0.80
CA LYS A 316 -42.81 10.33 0.56
C LYS A 316 -42.75 9.19 1.59
N TYR A 317 -41.89 9.33 2.61
CA TYR A 317 -41.89 8.50 3.83
C TYR A 317 -41.81 9.40 5.09
N PRO A 318 -42.35 8.96 6.25
CA PRO A 318 -42.56 9.82 7.43
C PRO A 318 -41.32 9.94 8.34
N PRO A 319 -41.27 10.98 9.21
CA PRO A 319 -40.14 11.24 10.11
C PRO A 319 -40.20 10.47 11.43
N GLU A 320 -39.05 10.37 12.12
CA GLU A 320 -38.94 9.91 13.49
C GLU A 320 -39.56 10.90 14.49
N VAL A 321 -40.30 10.41 15.50
CA VAL A 321 -40.74 11.18 16.67
C VAL A 321 -40.66 10.30 17.92
N TYR A 322 -40.15 10.86 19.02
CA TYR A 322 -40.01 10.19 20.32
C TYR A 322 -41.38 9.94 20.99
N GLN A 323 -41.56 8.76 21.61
CA GLN A 323 -42.51 8.57 22.70
C GLN A 323 -42.08 7.43 23.65
N MET A 324 -42.54 7.47 24.91
CA MET A 324 -42.09 6.58 25.99
C MET A 324 -43.19 5.65 26.52
N GLY A 325 -42.78 4.46 26.97
CA GLY A 325 -43.52 3.61 27.91
C GLY A 325 -44.51 2.61 27.29
N PRO A 326 -45.11 1.71 28.11
CA PRO A 326 -44.97 1.55 29.57
C PRO A 326 -44.21 0.26 29.98
N VAL A 327 -44.02 0.05 31.29
CA VAL A 327 -43.40 -1.15 31.88
C VAL A 327 -44.41 -1.94 32.72
N SER A 328 -44.43 -3.27 32.56
CA SER A 328 -44.97 -4.28 33.48
C SER A 328 -44.43 -5.65 33.03
N SER A 329 -44.02 -6.61 33.87
CA SER A 329 -43.86 -6.76 35.34
C SER A 329 -43.22 -8.16 35.59
N PRO A 330 -42.98 -8.67 36.82
CA PRO A 330 -42.69 -8.09 38.15
C PRO A 330 -41.22 -8.43 38.59
N PRO A 331 -40.75 -8.27 39.85
CA PRO A 331 -39.31 -8.31 40.18
C PRO A 331 -38.76 -9.68 40.66
N ASP A 332 -37.43 -9.80 40.65
CA ASP A 332 -36.65 -10.79 41.42
C ASP A 332 -35.68 -10.05 42.38
N ASP A 333 -35.83 -10.27 43.68
CA ASP A 333 -35.13 -9.55 44.75
C ASP A 333 -33.92 -10.34 45.26
N THR A 334 -32.74 -10.19 44.64
CA THR A 334 -31.45 -10.17 45.37
C THR A 334 -30.24 -9.76 44.52
N LYS A 335 -29.75 -8.53 44.73
CA LYS A 335 -28.36 -8.23 45.16
C LYS A 335 -28.14 -6.72 45.24
N LYS A 336 -27.65 -6.23 46.39
CA LYS A 336 -27.13 -4.86 46.51
C LYS A 336 -25.88 -4.70 45.65
N ALA A 337 -25.87 -3.70 44.78
CA ALA A 337 -24.61 -3.12 44.28
C ALA A 337 -24.10 -2.11 45.31
N GLU A 338 -22.84 -2.24 45.72
CA GLU A 338 -22.20 -1.34 46.69
C GLU A 338 -21.48 -0.21 45.95
N PHE A 339 -21.76 1.04 46.35
CA PHE A 339 -21.27 2.23 45.64
C PHE A 339 -19.84 2.57 46.07
N VAL A 340 -18.85 1.98 45.40
CA VAL A 340 -17.43 2.24 45.68
C VAL A 340 -17.03 3.63 45.16
N THR A 341 -16.91 4.58 46.08
CA THR A 341 -16.35 5.92 45.80
C THR A 341 -14.90 5.80 45.31
N PRO A 342 -14.51 6.42 44.19
CA PRO A 342 -13.14 6.36 43.69
C PRO A 342 -12.19 7.15 44.61
N THR A 343 -11.31 6.45 45.32
CA THR A 343 -10.22 7.06 46.09
C THR A 343 -9.13 7.60 45.17
N VAL A 344 -8.86 8.90 45.28
CA VAL A 344 -7.73 9.56 44.58
C VAL A 344 -6.39 8.99 45.07
N PRO A 345 -5.45 8.63 44.19
CA PRO A 345 -4.11 8.20 44.60
C PRO A 345 -3.35 9.36 45.28
N THR A 346 -3.06 9.23 46.57
CA THR A 346 -2.19 10.16 47.29
C THR A 346 -0.77 10.07 46.74
N LEU A 347 -0.18 11.18 46.29
CA LEU A 347 1.23 11.19 45.89
C LEU A 347 2.12 10.88 47.10
N SER A 348 2.96 9.85 46.99
CA SER A 348 4.04 9.60 47.94
C SER A 348 5.00 10.80 47.98
N ALA A 349 5.41 11.19 49.19
CA ALA A 349 6.35 12.29 49.38
C ALA A 349 7.71 11.99 48.70
N PRO A 350 8.41 13.02 48.18
CA PRO A 350 9.72 12.83 47.54
C PRO A 350 10.77 12.33 48.55
N PRO A 351 11.74 11.50 48.11
CA PRO A 351 12.79 10.99 48.98
C PRO A 351 13.72 12.12 49.47
N PRO A 352 14.28 12.01 50.69
CA PRO A 352 15.15 13.05 51.26
C PRO A 352 16.44 13.23 50.46
N GLY A 353 16.90 14.47 50.37
CA GLY A 353 18.07 14.86 49.58
C GLY A 353 19.34 14.10 49.95
N ARG A 354 20.05 13.60 48.93
CA ARG A 354 21.33 12.90 49.08
C ARG A 354 22.37 13.86 49.65
N LYS A 355 22.94 13.56 50.82
CA LYS A 355 24.06 14.33 51.37
C LYS A 355 25.25 14.26 50.40
N SER A 356 25.86 15.41 50.12
CA SER A 356 27.15 15.47 49.44
C SER A 356 28.21 14.83 50.33
N LEU A 357 29.02 13.95 49.75
CA LEU A 357 30.23 13.46 50.39
C LEU A 357 31.33 14.50 50.13
N SER A 358 31.89 15.09 51.18
CA SER A 358 33.05 15.99 51.05
C SER A 358 34.29 15.16 50.69
N THR A 359 35.11 15.68 49.78
CA THR A 359 36.46 15.16 49.55
C THR A 359 37.37 15.70 50.65
N ASP A 360 37.91 14.84 51.51
CA ASP A 360 38.97 15.18 52.48
C ASP A 360 39.72 13.91 52.96
N GLN A 361 40.56 13.33 52.10
CA GLN A 361 41.97 12.96 52.40
C GLN A 361 42.72 12.45 51.17
#